data_AF-A0A2N2Z4T7-F1
#
_entry.id   AF-A0A2N2Z4T7-F1
#
_cell.length_a   1.000
_cell.length_b   1.000
_cell.length_c   1.000
_cell.angle_alpha   90.00
_cell.angle_beta   90.00
_cell.angle_gamma   90.00
#
_symmetry.space_group_name_H-M   'P 1'
#
loop_
_entity.id
_entity.type
_entity.pdbx_description
1 polymer ?
#
loop_
_entity_poly.entity_id
_entity_poly.type
_entity_poly.pdbx_seq_one_letter_code
_entity_poly.pdbx_strand_id
1 'polypeptide(L)'
;APCINACPVPPDLFTGRKALYHDPETRSVRNDSDRCVGCGECAKACSNLRTGVISRYENGKPFGICTLCNGDPQCVMHCSYGALQYVELNDDTDFRKLSPEAIARKLIWDFYEIEV
;
A
#
# COMPACT_ATOMS: atom_id res chain seq x y z
N ALA A 1 -1.18 3.85 4.38
CA ALA A 1 0.00 3.45 3.57
C ALA A 1 0.98 4.62 3.45
N PRO A 2 2.29 4.42 3.68
CA PRO A 2 3.27 5.51 3.72
C PRO A 2 3.37 6.30 2.40
N CYS A 3 3.26 5.61 1.25
CA CYS A 3 3.27 6.25 -0.07
C CYS A 3 2.07 7.21 -0.29
N ILE A 4 0.88 6.86 0.21
CA ILE A 4 -0.32 7.71 0.16
C ILE A 4 -0.15 8.93 1.08
N ASN A 5 0.40 8.70 2.28
CA ASN A 5 0.60 9.77 3.27
C ASN A 5 1.61 10.81 2.77
N ALA A 6 2.71 10.35 2.17
CA ALA A 6 3.77 11.19 1.61
C ALA A 6 3.37 11.95 0.34
N CYS A 7 2.27 11.58 -0.32
CA CYS A 7 1.82 12.28 -1.52
C CYS A 7 1.42 13.73 -1.17
N PRO A 8 2.08 14.75 -1.77
CA PRO A 8 1.83 16.16 -1.47
C PRO A 8 0.62 16.74 -2.21
N VAL A 9 0.06 16.01 -3.18
CA VAL A 9 -1.11 16.47 -3.93
C VAL A 9 -2.31 16.51 -2.99
N PRO A 10 -3.01 17.66 -2.88
CA PRO A 10 -4.17 17.79 -1.99
C PRO A 10 -5.29 16.83 -2.41
N PRO A 11 -6.21 16.46 -1.51
CA PRO A 11 -7.40 15.69 -1.87
C PRO A 11 -8.23 16.37 -2.96
N ASP A 12 -8.86 15.57 -3.81
CA ASP A 12 -9.81 16.04 -4.81
C ASP A 12 -11.06 16.63 -4.12
N LEU A 13 -11.59 17.73 -4.65
CA LEU A 13 -12.71 18.44 -4.02
C LEU A 13 -14.03 17.66 -4.10
N PHE A 14 -14.20 16.80 -5.13
CA PHE A 14 -15.44 16.06 -5.34
C PHE A 14 -15.39 14.67 -4.72
N THR A 15 -14.29 13.96 -4.90
CA THR A 15 -14.12 12.57 -4.44
C THR A 15 -13.42 12.47 -3.10
N GLY A 16 -12.78 13.54 -2.61
CA GLY A 16 -12.01 13.53 -1.37
C GLY A 16 -10.72 12.69 -1.41
N ARG A 17 -10.36 12.12 -2.57
CA ARG A 17 -9.21 11.21 -2.70
C ARG A 17 -7.93 11.97 -3.01
N LYS A 18 -6.81 11.51 -2.45
CA LYS A 18 -5.46 11.94 -2.88
C LYS A 18 -5.09 11.34 -4.25
N ALA A 19 -4.03 11.83 -4.89
CA ALA A 19 -3.52 11.27 -6.16
C ALA A 19 -2.95 9.84 -6.02
N LEU A 20 -2.59 9.42 -4.81
CA LEU A 20 -2.41 8.02 -4.46
C LEU A 20 -3.50 7.66 -3.43
N TYR A 21 -4.23 6.59 -3.65
CA TYR A 21 -5.36 6.20 -2.80
C TYR A 21 -5.53 4.68 -2.74
N HIS A 22 -6.29 4.20 -1.75
CA HIS A 22 -6.75 2.82 -1.75
C HIS A 22 -7.99 2.69 -2.63
N ASP A 23 -7.90 1.80 -3.60
CA ASP A 23 -9.02 1.39 -4.44
C ASP A 23 -10.16 0.82 -3.56
N PRO A 24 -11.41 1.26 -3.74
CA PRO A 24 -12.50 0.85 -2.86
C PRO A 24 -12.86 -0.63 -3.03
N GLU A 25 -12.68 -1.20 -4.22
CA GLU A 25 -13.04 -2.58 -4.53
C GLU A 25 -11.89 -3.54 -4.16
N THR A 26 -10.71 -3.29 -4.69
CA THR A 26 -9.55 -4.19 -4.55
C THR A 26 -8.69 -3.90 -3.33
N ARG A 27 -8.89 -2.76 -2.67
CA ARG A 27 -8.07 -2.24 -1.56
C ARG A 27 -6.60 -1.99 -1.92
N SER A 28 -6.21 -2.24 -3.17
CA SER A 28 -4.88 -2.00 -3.72
C SER A 28 -4.59 -0.50 -3.77
N VAL A 29 -3.31 -0.13 -3.87
CA VAL A 29 -2.94 1.28 -4.04
C VAL A 29 -3.07 1.64 -5.52
N ARG A 30 -3.72 2.77 -5.82
CA ARG A 30 -3.87 3.31 -7.17
C ARG A 30 -3.23 4.68 -7.27
N ASN A 31 -2.72 4.99 -8.44
CA ASN A 31 -2.28 6.33 -8.80
C ASN A 31 -3.24 6.96 -9.81
N ASP A 32 -3.81 8.10 -9.46
CA ASP A 32 -4.46 9.01 -10.40
C ASP A 32 -3.37 9.72 -11.21
N SER A 33 -3.21 9.29 -12.47
CA SER A 33 -2.15 9.79 -13.35
C SER A 33 -2.35 11.23 -13.79
N ASP A 34 -3.58 11.74 -13.79
CA ASP A 34 -3.88 13.10 -14.24
C ASP A 34 -3.57 14.11 -13.14
N ARG A 35 -3.69 13.69 -11.88
CA ARG A 35 -3.38 14.51 -10.70
C ARG A 35 -1.95 14.30 -10.19
N CYS A 36 -1.27 13.25 -10.63
CA CYS A 36 0.10 12.96 -10.22
C CYS A 36 1.10 13.96 -10.80
N VAL A 37 1.83 14.65 -9.93
CA VAL A 37 2.87 15.63 -10.31
C VAL A 37 4.29 15.03 -10.44
N GLY A 38 4.45 13.70 -10.34
CA GLY A 38 5.74 13.03 -10.56
C GLY A 38 6.84 13.32 -9.53
N CYS A 39 6.50 13.84 -8.34
CA CYS A 39 7.45 14.31 -7.32
C CYS A 39 8.36 13.23 -6.71
N GLY A 40 7.96 11.96 -6.73
CA GLY A 40 8.78 10.85 -6.22
C GLY A 40 8.71 10.59 -4.71
N GLU A 41 8.00 11.40 -3.93
CA GLU A 41 7.88 11.20 -2.46
C GLU A 41 7.28 9.84 -2.09
N CYS A 42 6.40 9.28 -2.92
CA CYS A 42 5.85 7.95 -2.73
C CYS A 42 6.91 6.83 -2.82
N ALA A 43 7.85 6.94 -3.77
CA ALA A 43 8.95 5.99 -3.93
C ALA A 43 9.92 6.07 -2.75
N LYS A 44 10.30 7.30 -2.35
CA LYS A 44 11.16 7.55 -1.18
C LYS A 44 10.55 7.01 0.10
N ALA A 45 9.26 7.27 0.36
CA ALA A 45 8.55 6.75 1.52
C ALA A 45 8.46 5.21 1.51
N CYS A 46 8.25 4.60 0.34
CA CYS A 46 8.22 3.15 0.20
C CYS A 46 9.58 2.50 0.50
N SER A 47 10.68 3.10 0.05
CA SER A 47 12.04 2.63 0.32
C SER A 47 12.43 2.79 1.79
N ASN A 48 12.03 3.89 2.42
CA ASN A 48 12.46 4.19 3.80
C ASN A 48 11.64 3.43 4.85
N LEU A 49 10.35 3.17 4.59
CA LEU A 49 9.41 2.66 5.61
C LEU A 49 8.92 1.24 5.31
N ARG A 50 9.19 0.70 4.11
CA ARG A 50 8.71 -0.60 3.61
C ARG A 50 9.79 -1.26 2.74
N THR A 51 9.40 -2.02 1.71
CA THR A 51 10.27 -2.86 0.89
C THR A 51 10.84 -2.18 -0.37
N GLY A 52 10.49 -0.91 -0.63
CA GLY A 52 11.02 -0.18 -1.80
C GLY A 52 10.49 -0.64 -3.17
N VAL A 53 9.31 -1.25 -3.24
CA VAL A 53 8.72 -1.75 -4.51
C VAL A 53 8.31 -0.64 -5.49
N ILE A 54 8.08 0.59 -5.01
CA ILE A 54 7.68 1.70 -5.87
C ILE A 54 8.92 2.36 -6.48
N SER A 55 9.00 2.30 -7.81
CA SER A 55 10.02 2.98 -8.61
C SER A 55 9.41 4.09 -9.48
N ARG A 56 10.20 4.76 -10.33
CA ARG A 56 9.73 5.89 -11.15
C ARG A 56 10.05 5.69 -12.63
N TYR A 57 9.06 5.97 -13.48
CA TYR A 57 9.27 6.10 -14.92
C TYR A 57 10.12 7.35 -15.22
N GLU A 58 10.57 7.50 -16.47
CA GLU A 58 11.30 8.69 -16.94
C GLU A 58 10.49 9.98 -16.77
N ASN A 59 9.17 9.91 -16.95
CA ASN A 59 8.23 11.03 -16.71
C ASN A 59 7.98 11.31 -15.21
N GLY A 60 8.68 10.63 -14.31
CA GLY A 60 8.61 10.79 -12.87
C GLY A 60 7.41 10.13 -12.17
N LYS A 61 6.44 9.58 -12.92
CA LYS A 61 5.27 8.89 -12.35
C LYS A 61 5.68 7.55 -11.71
N PRO A 62 5.00 7.13 -10.63
CA PRO A 62 5.36 5.88 -9.95
C PRO A 62 4.99 4.64 -10.79
N PHE A 63 5.81 3.60 -10.69
CA PHE A 63 5.53 2.26 -11.21
C PHE A 63 5.88 1.18 -10.19
N GLY A 64 5.48 -0.07 -10.46
CA GLY A 64 5.68 -1.20 -9.54
C GLY A 64 4.61 -1.30 -8.45
N ILE A 65 3.57 -0.47 -8.51
CA ILE A 65 2.41 -0.59 -7.63
C ILE A 65 1.51 -1.72 -8.13
N CYS A 66 1.35 -2.77 -7.33
CA CYS A 66 0.40 -3.85 -7.61
C CYS A 66 -1.03 -3.32 -7.55
N THR A 67 -1.78 -3.49 -8.64
CA THR A 67 -3.20 -3.12 -8.78
C THR A 67 -4.15 -4.27 -8.48
N LEU A 68 -3.61 -5.38 -7.94
CA LEU A 68 -4.29 -6.66 -7.83
C LEU A 68 -4.89 -7.13 -9.17
N CYS A 69 -4.36 -6.66 -10.29
CA CYS A 69 -4.91 -6.91 -11.64
C CYS A 69 -6.43 -6.66 -11.70
N ASN A 70 -6.92 -5.62 -11.02
CA ASN A 70 -8.34 -5.28 -10.90
C ASN A 70 -9.20 -6.40 -10.27
N GLY A 71 -8.64 -7.18 -9.35
CA GLY A 71 -9.31 -8.30 -8.69
C GLY A 71 -9.09 -9.65 -9.35
N ASP A 72 -8.42 -9.70 -10.51
CA ASP A 72 -8.12 -10.93 -11.23
C ASP A 72 -6.59 -11.18 -11.31
N PRO A 73 -5.95 -11.66 -10.23
CA PRO A 73 -4.50 -11.71 -10.10
C PRO A 73 -3.85 -12.69 -11.10
N GLN A 74 -3.37 -12.13 -12.21
CA GLN A 74 -2.75 -12.90 -13.29
C GLN A 74 -1.53 -13.70 -12.85
N CYS A 75 -0.77 -13.21 -11.86
CA CYS A 75 0.38 -13.92 -11.30
C CYS A 75 0.00 -15.24 -10.61
N VAL A 76 -1.19 -15.31 -10.00
CA VAL A 76 -1.72 -16.52 -9.39
C VAL A 76 -2.21 -17.46 -10.49
N MET A 77 -2.98 -16.96 -11.45
CA MET A 77 -3.52 -17.77 -12.55
C MET A 77 -2.45 -18.47 -13.39
N HIS A 78 -1.32 -17.80 -13.63
CA HIS A 78 -0.24 -18.32 -14.47
C HIS A 78 0.86 -19.03 -13.66
N CYS A 79 0.65 -19.29 -12.37
CA CYS A 79 1.64 -19.99 -11.55
C CYS A 79 1.63 -21.49 -11.86
N SER A 80 2.52 -21.94 -12.76
CA SER A 80 2.59 -23.33 -13.22
C SER A 80 2.81 -24.35 -12.10
N TYR A 81 3.44 -23.94 -11.01
CA TYR A 81 3.75 -24.80 -9.86
C TYR A 81 2.69 -24.76 -8.76
N GLY A 82 1.64 -23.91 -8.89
CA GLY A 82 0.63 -23.74 -7.85
C GLY A 82 1.18 -23.17 -6.53
N ALA A 83 2.32 -22.46 -6.58
CA ALA A 83 2.98 -21.89 -5.40
C ALA A 83 2.29 -20.61 -4.87
N LEU A 84 1.42 -20.00 -5.67
CA LEU A 84 0.70 -18.77 -5.33
C LEU A 84 -0.79 -19.06 -5.18
N GLN A 85 -1.44 -18.40 -4.23
CA GLN A 85 -2.88 -18.48 -4.01
C GLN A 85 -3.44 -17.08 -3.75
N TYR A 86 -4.66 -16.85 -4.22
CA TYR A 86 -5.47 -15.70 -3.84
C TYR A 86 -6.57 -16.17 -2.90
N VAL A 87 -6.55 -15.66 -1.67
CA VAL A 87 -7.47 -16.05 -0.60
C VAL A 87 -8.04 -14.82 0.06
N GLU A 88 -9.31 -14.90 0.46
CA GLU A 88 -9.90 -13.92 1.35
C GLU A 88 -9.41 -14.18 2.78
N LEU A 89 -9.03 -13.12 3.47
CA LEU A 89 -8.59 -13.19 4.86
C LEU A 89 -9.69 -12.64 5.75
N ASN A 90 -10.09 -13.42 6.74
CA ASN A 90 -10.96 -12.94 7.82
C ASN A 90 -10.18 -11.95 8.71
N ASP A 91 -10.88 -10.95 9.22
CA ASP A 91 -10.33 -9.85 10.04
C ASP A 91 -9.94 -10.28 11.48
N ASP A 92 -9.98 -11.57 11.79
CA ASP A 92 -9.83 -12.14 13.14
C ASP A 92 -8.40 -12.08 13.74
N THR A 93 -7.54 -11.18 13.26
CA THR A 93 -6.14 -11.10 13.74
C THR A 93 -5.74 -9.69 14.12
N ASP A 94 -5.22 -9.56 15.33
CA ASP A 94 -4.84 -8.30 15.99
C ASP A 94 -3.80 -7.44 15.26
N PHE A 95 -3.02 -7.99 14.32
CA PHE A 95 -1.84 -7.31 13.77
C PHE A 95 -1.95 -6.92 12.29
N ARG A 96 -2.90 -7.46 11.53
CA ARG A 96 -2.88 -7.37 10.04
C ARG A 96 -2.97 -5.96 9.47
N LYS A 97 -3.60 -5.03 10.19
CA LYS A 97 -3.80 -3.63 9.75
C LYS A 97 -2.86 -2.65 10.46
N LEU A 98 -1.99 -3.15 11.33
CA LEU A 98 -1.10 -2.31 12.13
C LEU A 98 0.21 -2.08 11.39
N SER A 99 0.82 -0.90 11.60
CA SER A 99 2.20 -0.68 11.18
C SER A 99 3.15 -1.50 12.07
N PRO A 100 4.39 -1.78 11.62
CA PRO A 100 5.39 -2.42 12.47
C PRO A 100 5.52 -1.78 13.86
N GLU A 101 5.47 -0.45 13.93
CA GLU A 101 5.52 0.31 15.18
C GLU A 101 4.29 0.08 16.05
N ALA A 102 3.09 0.05 15.46
CA ALA A 102 1.86 -0.23 16.19
C ALA A 102 1.79 -1.69 16.69
N ILE A 103 2.30 -2.64 15.90
CA ILE A 103 2.47 -4.04 16.31
C ILE A 103 3.43 -4.10 17.50
N ALA A 104 4.60 -3.46 17.40
CA ALA A 104 5.59 -3.45 18.48
C ALA A 104 5.01 -2.87 19.77
N ARG A 105 4.33 -1.72 19.71
CA ARG A 105 3.65 -1.12 20.86
C ARG A 105 2.64 -2.07 21.50
N LYS A 106 1.79 -2.70 20.68
CA LYS A 106 0.79 -3.66 21.17
C LYS A 106 1.45 -4.87 21.84
N LEU A 107 2.47 -5.45 21.22
CA LEU A 107 3.20 -6.58 21.80
C LEU A 107 3.91 -6.20 23.11
N ILE A 108 4.48 -4.99 23.19
CA ILE A 108 5.12 -4.51 24.43
C ILE A 108 4.08 -4.43 25.56
N TRP A 109 2.90 -3.89 25.27
CA TRP A 109 1.79 -3.90 26.22
C TRP A 109 1.35 -5.33 26.59
N ASP A 110 1.09 -6.18 25.59
CA ASP A 110 0.55 -7.52 25.81
C ASP A 110 1.52 -8.44 26.59
N PHE A 111 2.84 -8.27 26.44
CA PHE A 111 3.84 -9.10 27.12
C PHE A 111 4.39 -8.51 28.43
N TYR A 112 4.44 -7.18 28.54
CA TYR A 112 5.14 -6.51 29.64
C TYR A 112 4.27 -5.52 30.41
N GLU A 113 3.06 -5.22 29.93
CA GLU A 113 2.15 -4.22 30.52
C GLU A 113 2.78 -2.81 30.61
N ILE A 114 3.64 -2.48 29.64
CA ILE A 114 4.33 -1.17 29.54
C ILE A 114 3.73 -0.37 28.39
N GLU A 115 3.42 0.90 28.64
CA GLU A 115 2.94 1.84 27.62
C GLU A 115 4.13 2.62 26.99
N VAL A 116 4.22 2.61 25.65
CA VAL A 116 5.33 3.20 24.86
C VAL A 116 4.86 3.97 23.63
#